data_AF-A0A8E2EZD5-F1
#
_entry.id   AF-A0A8E2EZD5-F1
#
_cell.length_a   1.000
_cell.length_b   1.000
_cell.length_c   1.000
_cell.angle_alpha   90.00
_cell.angle_beta   90.00
_cell.angle_gamma   90.00
#
_symmetry.space_group_name_H-M   'P 1'
#
loop_
_entity.id
_entity.type
_entity.pdbx_description
1 polymer ?
#
loop_
_entity_poly.entity_id
_entity_poly.type
_entity_poly.pdbx_seq_one_letter_code
_entity_poly.pdbx_strand_id
1 'polypeptide(L)'
;MFNLLYMQAELTELQAQFEAICVGDSKGSLGLTDTKEYAINFKRLRESEGTAYNHQLEKFKVIQKKLSKYNKCLCQAAEMSRLGKPQKDDLAWFRRWLGIAHQGKPFLPGTENETWKNDKDLVTLYFPQPDCGPLLPWFSRLFLDIFHALFGGCMKA
;
A
#
# COMPACT_ATOMS: atom_id res chain seq x y z
N MET A 1 5.79 -0.14 -0.72
CA MET A 1 6.45 1.16 -0.52
C MET A 1 6.19 2.18 -1.65
N PHE A 2 6.25 1.78 -2.93
CA PHE A 2 6.10 2.69 -4.08
C PHE A 2 4.87 3.63 -4.03
N ASN A 3 3.70 3.12 -3.66
CA ASN A 3 2.48 3.93 -3.53
C ASN A 3 2.62 5.07 -2.49
N LEU A 4 3.32 4.84 -1.37
CA LEU A 4 3.54 5.88 -0.36
C LEU A 4 4.45 6.99 -0.91
N LEU A 5 5.53 6.62 -1.59
CA LEU A 5 6.46 7.58 -2.20
C LEU A 5 5.77 8.43 -3.27
N TYR A 6 4.93 7.80 -4.10
CA TYR A 6 4.12 8.51 -5.09
C TYR A 6 3.19 9.55 -4.43
N MET A 7 2.46 9.14 -3.38
CA MET A 7 1.56 10.05 -2.67
C MET A 7 2.32 11.18 -1.95
N GLN A 8 3.51 10.91 -1.44
CA GLN A 8 4.37 11.93 -0.83
C GLN A 8 4.81 12.97 -1.87
N ALA A 9 5.27 12.54 -3.05
CA ALA A 9 5.64 13.45 -4.13
C ALA A 9 4.45 14.32 -4.58
N GLU A 10 3.26 13.73 -4.70
CA GLU A 10 2.05 14.47 -5.06
C GLU A 10 1.63 15.47 -3.96
N LEU A 11 1.80 15.11 -2.67
CA LEU A 11 1.58 16.05 -1.57
C LEU A 11 2.55 17.24 -1.62
N THR A 12 3.83 17.00 -1.94
CA THR A 12 4.83 18.05 -2.12
C THR A 12 4.44 19.01 -3.24
N GLU A 13 4.00 18.48 -4.38
CA GLU A 13 3.52 19.28 -5.51
C GLU A 13 2.27 20.11 -5.13
N LEU A 14 1.29 19.49 -4.46
CA LEU A 14 0.09 20.20 -4.01
C LEU A 14 0.40 21.30 -3.01
N GLN A 15 1.37 21.08 -2.12
CA GLN A 15 1.83 22.10 -1.18
C GLN A 15 2.46 23.28 -1.91
N ALA A 16 3.35 23.03 -2.88
CA ALA A 16 3.95 24.09 -3.67
C ALA A 16 2.89 24.93 -4.41
N GLN A 17 1.88 24.28 -4.98
CA GLN A 17 0.76 24.97 -5.62
C GLN A 17 -0.08 25.80 -4.63
N PHE A 18 -0.32 25.29 -3.43
CA PHE A 18 -1.03 26.03 -2.38
C PHE A 18 -0.24 27.26 -1.93
N GLU A 19 1.06 27.13 -1.72
CA GLU A 19 1.94 28.25 -1.38
C GLU A 19 1.94 29.31 -2.48
N ALA A 20 1.96 28.91 -3.76
CA ALA A 20 1.85 29.83 -4.88
C ALA A 20 0.53 30.61 -4.89
N ILE A 21 -0.60 29.97 -4.56
CA ILE A 21 -1.91 30.62 -4.42
C ILE A 21 -1.85 31.64 -3.27
N CYS A 22 -1.37 31.24 -2.09
CA CYS A 22 -1.22 32.14 -0.94
C CYS A 22 -0.36 33.37 -1.26
N VAL A 23 0.75 33.17 -1.99
CA VAL A 23 1.61 34.27 -2.43
C VAL A 23 0.87 35.18 -3.43
N GLY A 24 0.11 34.62 -4.37
CA GLY A 24 -0.74 35.38 -5.28
C GLY A 24 -1.77 36.24 -4.55
N ASP A 25 -2.50 35.64 -3.60
CA ASP A 25 -3.52 36.32 -2.80
C ASP A 25 -2.91 37.42 -1.90
N SER A 26 -1.72 37.17 -1.35
CA SER A 26 -1.00 38.14 -0.50
C SER A 26 -0.51 39.38 -1.26
N LYS A 27 -0.23 39.24 -2.57
CA LYS A 27 0.20 40.36 -3.41
C LYS A 27 -0.97 41.27 -3.80
N GLY A 28 -2.19 40.78 -3.69
CA GLY A 28 -3.43 41.49 -4.00
C GLY A 28 -3.56 41.74 -5.51
N SER A 29 -4.64 41.25 -6.12
CA SER A 29 -5.04 41.76 -7.43
C SER A 29 -5.48 43.22 -7.28
N LEU A 30 -5.06 44.09 -8.20
CA LEU A 30 -5.43 45.51 -8.26
C LEU A 30 -6.96 45.64 -8.07
N GLY A 31 -7.40 46.03 -6.86
CA GLY A 31 -8.82 46.32 -6.56
C GLY A 31 -9.55 45.39 -5.57
N LEU A 32 -8.96 44.29 -5.07
CA LEU A 32 -9.60 43.44 -4.04
C LEU A 32 -8.80 43.40 -2.74
N THR A 33 -9.25 44.17 -1.75
CA THR A 33 -8.63 44.26 -0.42
C THR A 33 -8.83 42.98 0.41
N ASP A 34 -9.89 42.20 0.15
CA ASP A 34 -10.29 41.05 0.97
C ASP A 34 -9.46 39.78 0.76
N THR A 35 -8.77 39.61 -0.38
CA THR A 35 -8.02 38.37 -0.67
C THR A 35 -6.79 38.20 0.21
N LYS A 36 -6.19 39.30 0.69
CA LYS A 36 -5.07 39.25 1.65
C LYS A 36 -5.45 38.62 2.98
N GLU A 37 -6.72 38.72 3.37
CA GLU A 37 -7.17 38.19 4.65
C GLU A 37 -7.32 36.67 4.65
N TYR A 38 -7.50 36.02 3.50
CA TYR A 38 -7.60 34.56 3.42
C TYR A 38 -6.31 33.84 3.82
N ALA A 39 -5.15 34.45 3.55
CA ALA A 39 -3.84 33.90 3.91
C ALA A 39 -3.57 33.90 5.43
N ILE A 40 -4.21 34.81 6.17
CA ILE A 40 -3.93 35.05 7.59
C ILE A 40 -5.12 34.75 8.51
N ASN A 41 -6.33 34.64 7.97
CA ASN A 41 -7.56 34.45 8.73
C ASN A 41 -8.35 33.23 8.22
N PHE A 42 -8.23 32.14 8.97
CA PHE A 42 -8.92 30.88 8.66
C PHE A 42 -10.44 31.02 8.62
N LYS A 43 -11.04 31.90 9.45
CA LYS A 43 -12.49 32.13 9.44
C LYS A 43 -12.93 32.70 8.09
N ARG A 44 -12.22 33.70 7.59
CA ARG A 44 -12.50 34.30 6.27
C ARG A 44 -12.21 33.34 5.12
N LEU A 45 -11.16 32.54 5.22
CA LEU A 45 -10.88 31.47 4.25
C LEU A 45 -12.01 30.44 4.20
N ARG A 46 -12.66 30.13 5.33
CA ARG A 46 -13.83 29.25 5.34
C ARG A 46 -15.06 29.95 4.76
N GLU A 47 -15.27 31.22 5.09
CA GLU A 47 -16.37 32.03 4.58
C GLU A 47 -16.27 32.31 3.06
N SER A 48 -15.08 32.15 2.46
CA SER A 48 -14.91 32.24 1.00
C SER A 48 -15.53 31.05 0.25
N GLU A 49 -16.03 30.02 0.94
CA GLU A 49 -16.67 28.86 0.32
C GLU A 49 -17.86 29.28 -0.57
N GLY A 50 -17.88 28.79 -1.82
CA GLY A 50 -18.91 29.16 -2.80
C GLY A 50 -18.72 30.53 -3.48
N THR A 51 -17.68 31.28 -3.10
CA THR A 51 -17.31 32.54 -3.78
C THR A 51 -16.35 32.28 -4.95
N ALA A 52 -16.18 33.28 -5.82
CA ALA A 52 -15.19 33.26 -6.90
C ALA A 52 -13.73 33.24 -6.41
N TYR A 53 -13.48 33.46 -5.10
CA TYR A 53 -12.13 33.54 -4.51
C TYR A 53 -11.83 32.36 -3.58
N ASN A 54 -12.51 31.21 -3.77
CA ASN A 54 -12.34 30.03 -2.92
C ASN A 54 -11.15 29.14 -3.29
N HIS A 55 -10.27 29.57 -4.21
CA HIS A 55 -9.18 28.75 -4.76
C HIS A 55 -8.24 28.19 -3.69
N GLN A 56 -7.89 29.00 -2.68
CA GLN A 56 -7.07 28.57 -1.55
C GLN A 56 -7.78 27.47 -0.74
N LEU A 57 -9.07 27.65 -0.44
CA LEU A 57 -9.87 26.69 0.31
C LEU A 57 -10.03 25.36 -0.45
N GLU A 58 -10.30 25.42 -1.75
CA GLU A 58 -10.45 24.22 -2.58
C GLU A 58 -9.13 23.44 -2.67
N LYS A 59 -8.00 24.14 -2.85
CA LYS A 59 -6.69 23.49 -2.85
C LYS A 59 -6.38 22.86 -1.49
N PHE A 60 -6.71 23.55 -0.38
CA PHE A 60 -6.57 23.01 0.97
C PHE A 60 -7.39 21.74 1.19
N LYS A 61 -8.65 21.70 0.73
CA LYS A 61 -9.50 20.49 0.79
C LYS A 61 -8.89 19.32 0.01
N VAL A 62 -8.31 19.58 -1.16
CA VAL A 62 -7.61 18.55 -1.95
C VAL A 62 -6.41 17.99 -1.18
N ILE A 63 -5.58 18.85 -0.58
CA ILE A 63 -4.46 18.44 0.27
C ILE A 63 -4.96 17.60 1.44
N GLN A 64 -6.00 18.05 2.16
CA GLN A 64 -6.53 17.34 3.31
C GLN A 64 -7.02 15.93 2.95
N LYS A 65 -7.73 15.79 1.82
CA LYS A 65 -8.18 14.48 1.32
C LYS A 65 -7.00 13.57 0.98
N LYS A 66 -5.97 14.12 0.32
CA LYS A 66 -4.78 13.36 -0.06
C LYS A 66 -3.97 12.92 1.17
N LEU A 67 -3.80 13.83 2.14
CA LEU A 67 -3.08 13.57 3.37
C LEU A 67 -3.78 12.51 4.22
N SER A 68 -5.12 12.53 4.29
CA SER A 68 -5.91 11.48 4.94
C SER A 68 -5.66 10.11 4.30
N LYS A 69 -5.63 10.03 2.96
CA LYS A 69 -5.31 8.80 2.23
C LYS A 69 -3.88 8.33 2.50
N TYR A 70 -2.91 9.24 2.43
CA TYR A 70 -1.51 8.96 2.72
C TYR A 70 -1.32 8.40 4.13
N ASN A 71 -1.87 9.06 5.15
CA ASN A 71 -1.77 8.63 6.54
C ASN A 71 -2.38 7.25 6.76
N LYS A 72 -3.55 6.97 6.16
CA LYS A 72 -4.17 5.63 6.23
C LYS A 72 -3.25 4.55 5.63
N CYS A 73 -2.69 4.80 4.44
CA CYS A 73 -1.77 3.86 3.82
C CYS A 73 -0.47 3.70 4.61
N LEU A 74 0.01 4.77 5.27
CA LEU A 74 1.21 4.71 6.10
C LEU A 74 0.98 3.85 7.34
N CYS A 75 -0.16 4.02 8.02
CA CYS A 75 -0.54 3.15 9.13
C CYS A 75 -0.66 1.68 8.69
N GLN A 76 -1.30 1.42 7.54
CA GLN A 76 -1.38 0.07 6.99
C GLN A 76 0.01 -0.51 6.70
N ALA A 77 0.91 0.27 6.09
CA ALA A 77 2.27 -0.18 5.82
C ALA A 77 3.06 -0.44 7.11
N ALA A 78 2.88 0.39 8.14
CA ALA A 78 3.47 0.18 9.45
C ALA A 78 2.96 -1.12 10.09
N GLU A 79 1.65 -1.38 10.08
CA GLU A 79 1.09 -2.63 10.60
C GLU A 79 1.58 -3.85 9.82
N MET A 80 1.63 -3.77 8.48
CA MET A 80 2.19 -4.85 7.65
C MET A 80 3.68 -5.09 7.93
N SER A 81 4.45 -4.04 8.25
CA SER A 81 5.87 -4.18 8.60
C SER A 81 6.12 -4.88 9.94
N ARG A 82 5.11 -4.91 10.81
CA ARG A 82 5.15 -5.61 12.10
C ARG A 82 4.85 -7.10 11.98
N LEU A 83 4.28 -7.53 10.84
CA LEU A 83 4.16 -8.94 10.53
C LEU A 83 5.54 -9.55 10.45
N GLY A 84 5.71 -10.73 11.04
CA GLY A 84 6.99 -11.39 11.00
C GLY A 84 7.30 -11.97 9.63
N LYS A 85 8.58 -12.33 9.45
CA LYS A 85 9.07 -12.91 8.21
C LYS A 85 8.71 -14.39 8.14
N PRO A 86 8.41 -14.92 6.94
CA PRO A 86 8.20 -16.34 6.76
C PRO A 86 9.45 -17.14 7.10
N GLN A 87 9.27 -18.37 7.59
CA GLN A 87 10.39 -19.28 7.85
C GLN A 87 11.08 -19.66 6.54
N LYS A 88 12.41 -19.78 6.58
CA LYS A 88 13.23 -20.09 5.40
C LYS A 88 12.87 -21.44 4.77
N ASP A 89 12.57 -22.44 5.59
CA ASP A 89 12.23 -23.79 5.12
C ASP A 89 10.90 -23.82 4.38
N ASP A 90 9.90 -23.08 4.88
CA ASP A 90 8.59 -22.97 4.23
C ASP A 90 8.68 -22.19 2.92
N LEU A 91 9.49 -21.12 2.88
CA LEU A 91 9.78 -20.42 1.63
C LEU A 91 10.51 -21.31 0.61
N ALA A 92 11.49 -22.09 1.04
CA ALA A 92 12.22 -22.99 0.15
C ALA A 92 11.31 -24.07 -0.44
N TRP A 93 10.44 -24.65 0.39
CA TRP A 93 9.43 -25.60 -0.06
C TRP A 93 8.45 -24.94 -1.04
N PHE A 94 7.93 -23.75 -0.72
CA PHE A 94 6.97 -23.04 -1.58
C PHE A 94 7.56 -22.70 -2.95
N ARG A 95 8.80 -22.21 -2.99
CA ARG A 95 9.53 -21.93 -4.25
C ARG A 95 9.74 -23.19 -5.08
N ARG A 96 10.07 -24.31 -4.43
CA ARG A 96 10.22 -25.60 -5.10
C ARG A 96 8.88 -26.07 -5.68
N TRP A 97 7.79 -25.95 -4.92
CA TRP A 97 6.44 -26.31 -5.37
C TRP A 97 6.01 -25.51 -6.60
N LEU A 98 6.26 -24.18 -6.60
CA LEU A 98 5.97 -23.31 -7.75
C LEU A 98 6.74 -23.72 -9.03
N GLY A 99 7.94 -24.28 -8.89
CA GLY A 99 8.77 -24.71 -10.02
C GLY A 99 8.45 -26.11 -10.57
N ILE A 100 7.66 -26.93 -9.87
CA ILE A 100 7.36 -28.30 -10.31
C ILE A 100 6.21 -28.30 -11.33
N ALA A 101 6.50 -28.77 -12.54
CA ALA A 101 5.57 -28.76 -13.69
C ALA A 101 4.21 -29.46 -13.46
N HIS A 102 4.15 -30.45 -12.57
CA HIS A 102 2.92 -31.18 -12.24
C HIS A 102 2.15 -30.62 -11.03
N GLN A 103 2.77 -29.74 -10.23
CA GLN A 103 2.16 -29.18 -9.02
C GLN A 103 1.76 -27.72 -9.27
N GLY A 104 2.74 -26.81 -9.27
CA GLY A 104 2.53 -25.38 -9.47
C GLY A 104 2.21 -24.97 -10.90
N LYS A 105 2.36 -25.91 -11.88
CA LYS A 105 2.11 -25.72 -13.32
C LYS A 105 2.46 -24.29 -13.75
N PRO A 106 3.76 -23.96 -13.87
CA PRO A 106 4.32 -22.61 -13.75
C PRO A 106 3.40 -21.54 -14.35
N PHE A 107 2.51 -21.02 -13.50
CA PHE A 107 1.40 -20.18 -13.94
C PHE A 107 1.82 -18.70 -14.08
N LEU A 108 3.05 -18.41 -13.64
CA LEU A 108 3.73 -17.12 -13.69
C LEU A 108 4.89 -17.22 -14.70
N PRO A 109 4.64 -17.13 -16.02
CA PRO A 109 5.65 -17.28 -17.05
C PRO A 109 6.59 -16.07 -17.21
N GLY A 110 6.27 -14.92 -16.63
CA GLY A 110 6.97 -13.66 -16.80
C GLY A 110 7.72 -13.17 -15.55
N THR A 111 7.96 -11.86 -15.50
CA THR A 111 8.67 -11.16 -14.41
C THR A 111 8.01 -11.35 -13.05
N GLU A 112 6.72 -11.70 -13.01
CA GLU A 112 5.98 -11.97 -11.79
C GLU A 112 6.48 -13.21 -11.04
N ASN A 113 7.25 -14.11 -11.68
CA ASN A 113 7.99 -15.17 -11.00
C ASN A 113 9.08 -14.63 -10.06
N GLU A 114 9.59 -13.41 -10.30
CA GLU A 114 10.58 -12.76 -9.43
C GLU A 114 9.98 -12.32 -8.08
N THR A 115 8.65 -12.21 -7.98
CA THR A 115 7.93 -11.79 -6.77
C THR A 115 8.34 -12.62 -5.55
N TRP A 116 8.54 -13.92 -5.75
CA TRP A 116 8.84 -14.85 -4.67
C TRP A 116 10.32 -14.99 -4.37
N LYS A 117 11.23 -14.32 -5.09
CA LYS A 117 12.69 -14.45 -4.90
C LYS A 117 13.27 -13.44 -3.91
N ASN A 118 12.53 -12.37 -3.61
CA ASN A 118 12.98 -11.34 -2.66
C ASN A 118 12.48 -11.64 -1.23
N ASP A 119 13.33 -12.24 -0.40
CA ASP A 119 13.03 -12.55 1.00
C ASP A 119 12.72 -11.32 1.87
N LYS A 120 13.09 -10.11 1.44
CA LYS A 120 13.02 -8.91 2.29
C LYS A 120 11.60 -8.38 2.45
N ASP A 121 10.76 -8.53 1.43
CA ASP A 121 9.41 -7.96 1.37
C ASP A 121 8.30 -8.99 1.65
N LEU A 122 8.68 -10.24 1.94
CA LEU A 122 7.73 -11.30 2.28
C LEU A 122 7.38 -11.26 3.77
N VAL A 123 6.09 -11.37 4.06
CA VAL A 123 5.54 -11.42 5.41
C VAL A 123 4.70 -12.69 5.58
N THR A 124 4.64 -13.23 6.80
CA THR A 124 3.70 -14.30 7.15
C THR A 124 2.55 -13.76 7.98
N LEU A 125 1.33 -14.20 7.66
CA LEU A 125 0.11 -13.86 8.41
C LEU A 125 -0.11 -14.77 9.61
N TYR A 126 0.53 -15.94 9.61
CA TYR A 126 0.40 -16.94 10.66
C TYR A 126 1.78 -17.36 11.12
N PHE A 127 2.05 -17.18 12.41
CA PHE A 127 3.14 -17.87 13.09
C PHE A 127 2.56 -19.09 13.77
N PRO A 128 3.05 -20.31 13.47
CA PRO A 128 2.74 -21.46 14.29
C PRO A 128 3.15 -21.13 15.73
N GLN A 129 2.21 -21.20 16.67
CA GLN A 129 2.52 -21.14 18.09
C GLN A 129 3.51 -22.28 18.39
N PRO A 130 4.57 -22.03 19.19
CA PRO A 130 5.56 -23.07 19.53
C PRO A 130 4.95 -24.30 20.24
N ASP A 131 3.70 -24.21 20.68
CA ASP A 131 2.98 -25.28 21.40
C ASP A 131 2.26 -26.29 20.49
N CYS A 132 2.28 -26.10 19.16
CA CYS A 132 1.81 -27.12 18.24
C CYS A 132 2.93 -28.14 18.02
N GLY A 133 2.88 -29.24 18.79
CA GLY A 133 3.95 -30.23 18.89
C GLY A 133 4.51 -30.72 17.53
N PRO A 134 5.73 -31.29 17.55
CA PRO A 134 6.55 -31.61 16.36
C PRO A 134 5.91 -32.58 15.34
N LEU A 135 4.67 -33.03 15.56
CA LEU A 135 4.02 -34.05 14.77
C LEU A 135 3.05 -33.55 13.68
N LEU A 136 2.62 -32.28 13.71
CA LEU A 136 1.69 -31.75 12.72
C LEU A 136 2.32 -31.33 11.37
N PRO A 137 3.56 -30.78 11.31
CA PRO A 137 4.16 -30.36 10.04
C PRO A 137 4.50 -31.51 9.09
N TRP A 138 4.86 -32.69 9.61
CA TRP A 138 5.19 -33.83 8.77
C TRP A 138 3.94 -34.58 8.31
N PHE A 139 2.90 -34.65 9.14
CA PHE A 139 1.65 -35.34 8.80
C PHE A 139 0.84 -34.58 7.74
N SER A 140 0.85 -33.24 7.80
CA SER A 140 0.24 -32.40 6.75
C SER A 140 0.96 -32.50 5.41
N ARG A 141 2.31 -32.59 5.43
CA ARG A 141 3.13 -32.84 4.23
C ARG A 141 2.85 -34.20 3.62
N LEU A 142 2.80 -35.26 4.44
CA LEU A 142 2.48 -36.61 3.97
C LEU A 142 1.07 -36.66 3.35
N PHE A 143 0.09 -36.02 3.99
CA PHE A 143 -1.28 -36.00 3.51
C PHE A 143 -1.41 -35.24 2.19
N LEU A 144 -0.76 -34.07 2.04
CA LEU A 144 -0.75 -33.33 0.77
C LEU A 144 -0.09 -34.13 -0.35
N ASP A 145 1.05 -34.76 -0.08
CA ASP A 145 1.78 -35.55 -1.07
C ASP A 145 0.98 -36.80 -1.50
N ILE A 146 0.34 -37.49 -0.55
CA ILE A 146 -0.53 -38.65 -0.80
C ILE A 146 -1.80 -38.23 -1.55
N PHE A 147 -2.41 -37.11 -1.17
CA PHE A 147 -3.61 -36.60 -1.82
C PHE A 147 -3.33 -36.20 -3.28
N HIS A 148 -2.22 -35.51 -3.54
CA HIS A 148 -1.79 -35.19 -4.90
C HIS A 148 -1.43 -36.45 -5.73
N ALA A 149 -0.82 -37.46 -5.11
CA ALA A 149 -0.49 -38.72 -5.79
C ALA A 149 -1.73 -39.56 -6.13
N LEU A 150 -2.75 -39.60 -5.26
CA LEU A 150 -3.96 -40.41 -5.47
C LEU A 150 -5.01 -39.70 -6.33
N PHE A 151 -5.21 -38.39 -6.17
CA PHE A 151 -6.30 -37.67 -6.84
C PHE A 151 -5.84 -36.81 -8.03
N GLY A 152 -4.55 -36.47 -8.14
CA GLY A 152 -4.01 -35.72 -9.28
C GLY A 152 -4.02 -36.51 -10.61
N GLY A 153 -4.04 -37.84 -10.54
CA GLY A 153 -4.15 -38.72 -11.71
C GLY A 153 -5.58 -38.98 -12.18
N CYS A 154 -6.60 -38.71 -11.34
CA CYS A 154 -7.98 -39.14 -11.60
C CYS A 154 -8.86 -38.06 -12.28
N MET A 155 -8.30 -36.91 -12.66
CA MET A 155 -8.97 -35.87 -13.46
C MET A 155 -8.39 -35.74 -14.88
N LYS A 156 -8.00 -36.87 -15.48
CA LYS A 156 -7.91 -37.01 -16.93
C LYS A 156 -8.70 -38.24 -17.36
N ALA A 157 -10.01 -38.05 -17.50
CA ALA A 157 -10.88 -38.81 -18.38
C ALA A 157 -11.96 -37.83 -18.89
#